data_AF-E9RX43-F1
#
_entry.id   AF-E9RX43-F1
#
_cell.length_a   1.000
_cell.length_b   1.000
_cell.length_c   1.000
_cell.angle_alpha   90.00
_cell.angle_beta   90.00
_cell.angle_gamma   90.00
#
_symmetry.space_group_name_H-M   'P 1'
#
loop_
_entity.id
_entity.type
_entity.pdbx_description
1 polymer ?
#
loop_
_entity_poly.entity_id
_entity_poly.type
_entity_poly.pdbx_seq_one_letter_code
_entity_poly.pdbx_strand_id
1 'polypeptide(L)'
;MLKDCLEIFSEELRRVEKETGDGDRLVLDTYVPADGTYVLVDSYGQVRSYTIKMDKKKRIVEQNPEDREARKKICFYDYHSRLVSMDKPQDPKKVIHSNNYLSFWVKQESLENGKLDEAAIDRYFDVLRNPREKYKKPQDRKMYDYIVKQIGDVDQSKLERNRVWIKENIFQLGKWNVSLSGKNYLKIFLRMMKKFILQKNRDM
;
A
#
# COMPACT_ATOMS: atom_id res chain seq x y z
N MET A 1 30.09 8.64 8.70
CA MET A 1 29.20 9.03 7.58
C MET A 1 27.84 8.33 7.64
N LEU A 2 27.69 7.03 7.33
CA LEU A 2 26.36 6.39 7.37
C LEU A 2 25.75 6.39 8.78
N LYS A 3 26.57 6.12 9.80
CA LYS A 3 26.15 6.19 11.20
C LYS A 3 25.66 7.60 11.56
N ASP A 4 26.44 8.62 11.23
CA ASP A 4 26.09 10.02 11.48
C ASP A 4 24.81 10.43 10.74
N CYS A 5 24.61 9.97 9.50
CA CYS A 5 23.35 10.18 8.77
C CYS A 5 22.15 9.52 9.45
N LEU A 6 22.32 8.30 9.97
CA LEU A 6 21.27 7.60 10.72
C LEU A 6 20.97 8.27 12.06
N GLU A 7 21.99 8.80 12.73
CA GLU A 7 21.83 9.56 13.98
C GLU A 7 21.03 10.85 13.72
N ILE A 8 21.44 11.66 12.74
CA ILE A 8 20.73 12.89 12.35
C ILE A 8 19.28 12.57 11.95
N PHE A 9 19.07 11.55 11.12
CA PHE A 9 17.71 11.17 10.71
C PHE A 9 16.85 10.72 11.89
N SER A 10 17.44 10.00 12.85
CA SER A 10 16.74 9.57 14.07
C SER A 10 16.37 10.77 14.96
N GLU A 11 17.24 11.77 15.05
CA GLU A 11 16.96 13.01 15.79
C GLU A 11 15.83 13.81 15.14
N GLU A 12 15.84 13.97 13.82
CA GLU A 12 14.76 14.64 13.08
C GLU A 12 13.44 13.90 13.19
N LEU A 13 13.45 12.55 13.12
CA LEU A 13 12.26 11.73 13.37
C LEU A 13 11.66 12.00 14.76
N ARG A 14 12.50 11.98 15.81
CA ARG A 14 12.06 12.27 17.19
C ARG A 14 11.55 13.69 17.34
N ARG A 15 12.17 14.66 16.66
CA ARG A 15 11.74 16.06 16.67
C ARG A 15 10.34 16.19 16.07
N VAL A 16 10.12 15.65 14.86
CA VAL A 16 8.82 15.69 14.20
C VAL A 16 7.76 14.94 15.01
N GLU A 17 8.08 13.78 15.60
CA GLU A 17 7.18 13.05 16.49
C GLU A 17 6.78 13.91 17.71
N LYS A 18 7.73 14.59 18.37
CA LYS A 18 7.43 15.50 19.49
C LYS A 18 6.54 16.67 19.09
N GLU A 19 6.78 17.25 17.92
CA GLU A 19 6.05 18.44 17.44
C GLU A 19 4.64 18.09 16.91
N THR A 20 4.47 16.89 16.34
CA THR A 20 3.26 16.54 15.56
C THR A 20 2.50 15.32 16.07
N GLY A 21 3.10 14.51 16.94
CA GLY A 21 2.61 13.20 17.37
C GLY A 21 2.63 12.13 16.27
N ASP A 22 3.37 12.36 15.18
CA ASP A 22 3.45 11.47 14.01
C ASP A 22 4.76 11.70 13.22
N GLY A 23 5.81 10.96 13.55
CA GLY A 23 7.14 11.04 12.94
C GLY A 23 7.15 10.73 11.45
N ASP A 24 6.17 9.96 10.95
CA ASP A 24 6.05 9.64 9.52
C ASP A 24 5.82 10.91 8.68
N ARG A 25 5.33 12.00 9.29
CA ARG A 25 5.15 13.30 8.63
C ARG A 25 6.45 13.86 8.06
N LEU A 26 7.61 13.51 8.62
CA LEU A 26 8.91 13.89 8.08
C LEU A 26 9.04 13.49 6.60
N VAL A 27 8.47 12.34 6.23
CA VAL A 27 8.46 11.81 4.86
C VAL A 27 7.16 12.13 4.15
N LEU A 28 6.02 11.89 4.81
CA LEU A 28 4.71 11.90 4.15
C LEU A 28 4.18 13.29 3.81
N ASP A 29 4.63 14.36 4.49
CA ASP A 29 4.18 15.73 4.19
C ASP A 29 4.71 16.22 2.83
N THR A 30 5.85 15.71 2.38
CA THR A 30 6.43 16.03 1.05
C THR A 30 6.12 14.97 0.00
N TYR A 31 5.46 13.88 0.39
CA TYR A 31 5.22 12.74 -0.49
C TYR A 31 4.12 13.02 -1.53
N VAL A 32 4.46 12.77 -2.79
CA VAL A 32 3.53 12.87 -3.92
C VAL A 32 3.26 11.47 -4.48
N PRO A 33 2.03 10.94 -4.32
CA PRO A 33 1.63 9.67 -4.91
C PRO A 33 1.69 9.70 -6.43
N ALA A 34 1.84 8.52 -7.04
CA ALA A 34 1.82 8.42 -8.50
C ALA A 34 0.44 8.72 -9.10
N ASP A 35 0.39 9.08 -10.39
CA ASP A 35 -0.87 9.27 -11.10
C ASP A 35 -1.73 7.99 -11.05
N GLY A 36 -3.03 8.15 -10.77
CA GLY A 36 -3.96 7.03 -10.74
C GLY A 36 -5.29 7.30 -10.04
N THR A 37 -6.12 6.26 -10.06
CA THR A 37 -7.39 6.18 -9.34
C THR A 37 -7.17 5.46 -8.01
N TYR A 38 -7.53 6.13 -6.93
CA TYR A 38 -7.34 5.68 -5.55
C TYR A 38 -8.69 5.35 -4.94
N VAL A 39 -8.84 4.13 -4.45
CA VAL A 39 -10.08 3.65 -3.83
C VAL A 39 -9.81 3.37 -2.35
N LEU A 40 -10.53 4.06 -1.47
CA LEU A 40 -10.54 3.80 -0.04
C LEU A 40 -11.79 2.99 0.30
N VAL A 41 -11.58 1.83 0.91
CA VAL A 41 -12.65 0.97 1.43
C VAL A 41 -12.57 0.99 2.95
N ASP A 42 -13.67 1.35 3.61
CA ASP A 42 -13.73 1.36 5.08
C ASP A 42 -14.18 0.01 5.68
N SER A 43 -14.26 -0.06 7.00
CA SER A 43 -14.65 -1.27 7.74
C SER A 43 -16.10 -1.70 7.54
N TYR A 44 -16.93 -0.82 6.98
CA TYR A 44 -18.34 -1.10 6.65
C TYR A 44 -18.52 -1.41 5.16
N GLY A 45 -17.43 -1.47 4.39
CA GLY A 45 -17.45 -1.68 2.95
C GLY A 45 -17.84 -0.43 2.16
N GLN A 46 -17.89 0.75 2.77
CA GLN A 46 -18.12 1.99 2.04
C GLN A 46 -16.90 2.31 1.18
N VAL A 47 -17.17 2.59 -0.09
CA VAL A 47 -16.16 2.86 -1.12
C VAL A 47 -16.13 4.35 -1.42
N ARG A 48 -14.94 4.94 -1.42
CA ARG A 48 -14.70 6.31 -1.89
C ARG A 48 -13.56 6.30 -2.89
N SER A 49 -13.73 6.96 -4.03
CA SER A 49 -12.70 7.09 -5.05
C SER A 49 -12.17 8.50 -5.17
N TYR A 50 -10.89 8.61 -5.49
CA TYR A 50 -10.19 9.86 -5.74
C TYR A 50 -9.26 9.70 -6.92
N THR A 51 -9.01 10.79 -7.64
CA THR A 51 -8.02 10.83 -8.72
C THR A 51 -6.85 11.71 -8.29
N ILE A 52 -5.64 11.20 -8.44
CA ILE A 52 -4.42 12.00 -8.36
C ILE A 52 -3.79 12.05 -9.73
N LYS A 53 -3.49 13.27 -10.20
CA LYS A 53 -2.83 13.51 -11.48
C LYS A 53 -1.89 14.70 -11.36
N MET A 54 -0.66 14.54 -11.82
CA MET A 54 0.32 15.61 -11.93
C MET A 54 0.43 16.18 -13.35
N ASP A 55 0.55 17.50 -13.44
CA ASP A 55 1.12 18.15 -14.62
C ASP A 55 2.64 17.97 -14.55
N LYS A 56 3.18 17.03 -15.33
CA LYS A 56 4.63 16.75 -15.36
C LYS A 56 5.46 17.92 -15.90
N LYS A 57 4.86 18.78 -16.73
CA LYS A 57 5.56 19.95 -17.31
C LYS A 57 5.65 21.07 -16.29
N LYS A 58 4.55 21.35 -15.58
CA LYS A 58 4.49 22.42 -14.56
C LYS A 58 4.94 21.96 -13.17
N ARG A 59 5.10 20.65 -12.96
CA ARG A 59 5.40 20.01 -11.66
C ARG A 59 4.38 20.37 -10.57
N ILE A 60 3.12 20.52 -10.95
CA ILE A 60 2.00 20.80 -10.03
C ILE A 60 1.01 19.63 -10.04
N VAL A 61 0.27 19.47 -8.95
CA VAL A 61 -0.82 18.47 -8.88
C VAL A 61 -2.07 19.08 -9.52
N GLU A 62 -2.53 18.51 -10.64
CA GLU A 62 -3.74 18.95 -11.36
C GLU A 62 -5.01 18.47 -10.67
N GLN A 63 -4.99 17.23 -10.16
CA GLN A 63 -6.12 16.62 -9.45
C GLN A 63 -5.63 15.97 -8.17
N ASN A 64 -6.34 16.22 -7.08
CA ASN A 64 -6.01 15.74 -5.75
C ASN A 64 -7.28 15.71 -4.89
N PRO A 65 -7.39 14.83 -3.87
CA PRO A 65 -8.45 14.96 -2.88
C PRO A 65 -8.41 16.33 -2.20
N GLU A 66 -9.53 17.06 -2.23
CA GLU A 66 -9.71 18.25 -1.37
C GLU A 66 -9.82 17.86 0.11
N ASP A 67 -10.36 16.66 0.38
CA ASP A 67 -10.38 16.05 1.70
C ASP A 67 -8.95 15.75 2.17
N ARG A 68 -8.46 16.58 3.10
CA ARG A 68 -7.12 16.46 3.69
C ARG A 68 -6.89 15.12 4.39
N GLU A 69 -7.91 14.53 5.00
CA GLU A 69 -7.77 13.24 5.68
C GLU A 69 -7.69 12.09 4.66
N ALA A 70 -8.47 12.16 3.59
CA ALA A 70 -8.33 11.23 2.46
C ALA A 70 -6.95 11.35 1.81
N ARG A 71 -6.46 12.58 1.60
CA ARG A 71 -5.11 12.84 1.07
C ARG A 71 -4.03 12.21 1.95
N LYS A 72 -4.09 12.40 3.27
CA LYS A 72 -3.14 11.82 4.24
C LYS A 72 -3.18 10.29 4.21
N LYS A 73 -4.38 9.70 4.22
CA LYS A 73 -4.55 8.24 4.10
C LYS A 73 -3.97 7.70 2.80
N ILE A 74 -4.23 8.37 1.68
CA ILE A 74 -3.68 7.98 0.38
C ILE A 74 -2.16 8.07 0.39
N CYS A 75 -1.56 9.17 0.88
CA CYS A 75 -0.10 9.26 1.04
C CYS A 75 0.47 8.06 1.81
N PHE A 76 -0.10 7.82 3.00
CA PHE A 76 0.35 6.77 3.89
C PHE A 76 0.27 5.39 3.23
N TYR A 77 -0.92 4.99 2.77
CA TYR A 77 -1.09 3.68 2.18
C TYR A 77 -0.30 3.54 0.87
N ASP A 78 -0.21 4.61 0.08
CA ASP A 78 0.53 4.57 -1.16
C ASP A 78 2.02 4.32 -0.88
N TYR A 79 2.62 5.10 0.03
CA TYR A 79 4.01 4.95 0.42
C TYR A 79 4.32 3.54 0.97
N HIS A 80 3.55 3.07 1.95
CA HIS A 80 3.82 1.81 2.64
C HIS A 80 3.52 0.56 1.83
N SER A 81 2.72 0.66 0.76
CA SER A 81 2.37 -0.50 -0.05
C SER A 81 3.19 -0.69 -1.33
N ARG A 82 4.15 0.19 -1.60
CA ARG A 82 5.03 0.09 -2.76
C ARG A 82 5.94 -1.12 -2.69
N LEU A 83 6.17 -1.73 -3.85
CA LEU A 83 7.33 -2.61 -4.01
C LEU A 83 8.61 -1.80 -3.85
N VAL A 84 9.60 -2.39 -3.18
CA VAL A 84 10.96 -1.83 -3.10
C VAL A 84 11.55 -1.68 -4.51
N SER A 85 11.35 -2.69 -5.36
CA SER A 85 11.64 -2.64 -6.79
C SER A 85 10.80 -3.67 -7.55
N MET A 86 10.75 -3.53 -8.87
CA MET A 86 10.06 -4.49 -9.76
C MET A 86 10.69 -5.89 -9.78
N ASP A 87 11.90 -6.05 -9.22
CA ASP A 87 12.58 -7.35 -9.07
C ASP A 87 12.27 -8.04 -7.74
N LYS A 88 11.49 -7.37 -6.88
CA LYS A 88 10.99 -7.92 -5.61
C LYS A 88 9.46 -7.98 -5.59
N PRO A 89 8.78 -8.46 -6.66
CA PRO A 89 7.31 -8.44 -6.70
C PRO A 89 6.72 -9.47 -5.73
N GLN A 90 5.53 -9.20 -5.20
CA GLN A 90 4.79 -10.23 -4.44
C GLN A 90 4.00 -11.15 -5.37
N ASP A 91 3.42 -10.60 -6.44
CA ASP A 91 2.93 -11.42 -7.54
C ASP A 91 4.07 -11.79 -8.50
N PRO A 92 4.44 -13.08 -8.64
CA PRO A 92 5.52 -13.50 -9.54
C PRO A 92 5.31 -13.10 -11.00
N LYS A 93 4.05 -12.94 -11.47
CA LYS A 93 3.75 -12.51 -12.84
C LYS A 93 3.71 -10.98 -13.01
N LYS A 94 3.93 -10.21 -11.94
CA LYS A 94 4.01 -8.74 -11.97
C LYS A 94 2.74 -8.10 -12.59
N VAL A 95 1.56 -8.63 -12.29
CA VAL A 95 0.27 -7.96 -12.53
C VAL A 95 -0.10 -7.18 -11.26
N ILE A 96 0.08 -7.86 -10.13
CA ILE A 96 0.08 -7.45 -8.72
C ILE A 96 1.18 -6.47 -8.25
N HIS A 97 0.97 -5.16 -8.12
CA HIS A 97 2.07 -4.20 -7.82
C HIS A 97 2.13 -3.67 -6.38
N SER A 98 1.28 -4.19 -5.48
CA SER A 98 1.32 -3.89 -4.05
C SER A 98 2.18 -4.90 -3.29
N ASN A 99 2.60 -4.55 -2.07
CA ASN A 99 3.49 -5.38 -1.24
C ASN A 99 2.81 -6.08 -0.06
N ASN A 100 1.52 -5.83 0.20
CA ASN A 100 0.81 -6.33 1.39
C ASN A 100 -0.68 -6.59 1.12
N TYR A 101 -1.33 -7.34 2.00
CA TYR A 101 -2.72 -7.79 1.80
C TYR A 101 -3.77 -6.72 2.10
N LEU A 102 -3.37 -5.54 2.60
CA LEU A 102 -4.26 -4.40 2.87
C LEU A 102 -4.36 -3.44 1.67
N SER A 103 -3.61 -3.71 0.61
CA SER A 103 -3.66 -2.91 -0.61
C SER A 103 -3.60 -3.78 -1.86
N PHE A 104 -4.14 -3.23 -2.94
CA PHE A 104 -4.20 -3.90 -4.22
C PHE A 104 -3.92 -2.91 -5.34
N TRP A 105 -2.79 -3.08 -6.03
CA TRP A 105 -2.34 -2.16 -7.09
C TRP A 105 -2.28 -2.88 -8.42
N VAL A 106 -2.97 -2.35 -9.42
CA VAL A 106 -2.97 -2.90 -10.77
C VAL A 106 -3.02 -1.78 -11.79
N LYS A 107 -2.39 -1.95 -12.95
CA LYS A 107 -2.60 -1.01 -14.06
C LYS A 107 -4.01 -1.20 -14.61
N GLN A 108 -4.72 -0.12 -14.86
CA GLN A 108 -6.11 -0.16 -15.34
C GLN A 108 -6.25 -0.98 -16.63
N GLU A 109 -5.27 -0.89 -17.55
CA GLU A 109 -5.22 -1.71 -18.77
C GLU A 109 -5.27 -3.23 -18.52
N SER A 110 -4.87 -3.70 -17.33
CA SER A 110 -4.88 -5.12 -16.98
C SER A 110 -6.27 -5.67 -16.71
N LEU A 111 -7.22 -4.79 -16.39
CA LEU A 111 -8.65 -5.14 -16.26
C LEU A 111 -9.27 -5.39 -17.64
N GLU A 112 -8.84 -4.63 -18.65
CA GLU A 112 -9.37 -4.70 -20.01
C GLU A 112 -8.74 -5.83 -20.84
N ASN A 113 -7.42 -6.04 -20.69
CA ASN A 113 -6.69 -7.02 -21.50
C ASN A 113 -6.66 -8.44 -20.92
N GLY A 114 -7.38 -8.69 -19.81
CA GLY A 114 -7.47 -10.00 -19.17
C GLY A 114 -6.21 -10.47 -18.42
N LYS A 115 -5.16 -9.64 -18.29
CA LYS A 115 -3.99 -9.98 -17.45
C LYS A 115 -4.36 -10.12 -15.98
N LEU A 116 -5.35 -9.35 -15.53
CA LEU A 116 -5.93 -9.50 -14.21
C LEU A 116 -7.18 -10.39 -14.30
N ASP A 117 -7.07 -11.58 -13.71
CA ASP A 117 -8.15 -12.54 -13.53
C ASP A 117 -8.18 -13.02 -12.06
N GLU A 118 -9.16 -13.88 -11.72
CA GLU A 118 -9.22 -14.47 -10.39
C GLU A 118 -7.96 -15.25 -10.02
N ALA A 119 -7.34 -15.95 -10.98
CA ALA A 119 -6.12 -16.69 -10.74
C ALA A 119 -4.92 -15.77 -10.40
N ALA A 120 -4.86 -14.55 -10.94
CA ALA A 120 -3.89 -13.53 -10.57
C ALA A 120 -4.11 -13.01 -9.17
N ILE A 121 -5.38 -12.76 -8.79
CA ILE A 121 -5.75 -12.37 -7.43
C ILE A 121 -5.37 -13.48 -6.44
N ASP A 122 -5.74 -14.72 -6.73
CA ASP A 122 -5.49 -15.86 -5.86
C ASP A 122 -3.99 -16.10 -5.66
N ARG A 123 -3.20 -16.11 -6.75
CA ARG A 123 -1.72 -16.20 -6.65
C ARG A 123 -1.12 -15.11 -5.76
N TYR A 124 -1.56 -13.86 -5.91
CA TYR A 124 -1.02 -12.75 -5.13
C TYR A 124 -1.27 -12.95 -3.63
N PHE A 125 -2.52 -13.27 -3.27
CA PHE A 125 -2.89 -13.51 -1.89
C PHE A 125 -2.28 -14.79 -1.32
N ASP A 126 -2.05 -15.85 -2.12
CA ASP A 126 -1.40 -17.08 -1.67
C ASP A 126 0.06 -16.85 -1.29
N VAL A 127 0.78 -15.99 -2.04
CA VAL A 127 2.14 -15.58 -1.68
C VAL A 127 2.13 -14.81 -0.35
N LEU A 128 1.15 -13.93 -0.15
CA LEU A 128 1.02 -13.16 1.08
C LEU A 128 0.52 -13.97 2.27
N ARG A 129 -0.13 -15.11 2.02
CA ARG A 129 -0.60 -16.04 3.05
C ARG A 129 0.55 -16.65 3.84
N ASN A 130 1.64 -16.96 3.14
CA ASN A 130 2.87 -17.50 3.74
C ASN A 130 4.13 -16.85 3.13
N PRO A 131 4.41 -15.57 3.42
CA PRO A 131 5.48 -14.84 2.74
C PRO A 131 6.86 -15.37 3.12
N ARG A 132 6.97 -16.09 4.25
CA ARG A 132 8.18 -16.80 4.66
C ARG A 132 8.73 -17.73 3.58
N GLU A 133 7.87 -18.40 2.81
CA GLU A 133 8.26 -19.37 1.79
C GLU A 133 9.07 -18.77 0.65
N LYS A 134 8.91 -17.46 0.42
CA LYS A 134 9.64 -16.72 -0.62
C LYS A 134 11.14 -16.67 -0.34
N TYR A 135 11.52 -16.67 0.93
CA TYR A 135 12.91 -16.63 1.36
C TYR A 135 13.49 -18.05 1.35
N LYS A 136 14.32 -18.35 0.36
CA LYS A 136 14.96 -19.69 0.23
C LYS A 136 16.26 -19.79 1.00
N LYS A 137 16.99 -18.69 1.17
CA LYS A 137 18.27 -18.66 1.89
C LYS A 137 18.03 -18.65 3.41
N PRO A 138 18.83 -19.39 4.20
CA PRO A 138 18.68 -19.42 5.65
C PRO A 138 18.81 -18.05 6.33
N GLN A 139 19.70 -17.18 5.85
CA GLN A 139 19.90 -15.83 6.41
C GLN A 139 18.66 -14.95 6.20
N ASP A 140 18.08 -14.97 5.00
CA ASP A 140 16.86 -14.22 4.68
C ASP A 140 15.68 -14.69 5.55
N ARG A 141 15.56 -16.00 5.78
CA ARG A 141 14.55 -16.56 6.69
C ARG A 141 14.75 -16.11 8.13
N LYS A 142 16.00 -16.09 8.62
CA LYS A 142 16.30 -15.60 9.99
C LYS A 142 15.90 -14.14 10.16
N MET A 143 16.15 -13.30 9.15
CA MET A 143 15.72 -11.90 9.17
C MET A 143 14.19 -11.78 9.19
N TYR A 144 13.50 -12.56 8.35
CA TYR A 144 12.05 -12.61 8.37
C TYR A 144 11.49 -13.07 9.72
N ASP A 145 12.02 -14.17 10.27
CA ASP A 145 11.60 -14.73 11.56
C ASP A 145 11.85 -13.74 12.72
N TYR A 146 12.92 -12.94 12.64
CA TYR A 146 13.19 -11.85 13.59
C TYR A 146 12.09 -10.78 13.54
N ILE A 147 11.71 -10.33 12.35
CA ILE A 147 10.65 -9.32 12.18
C ILE A 147 9.30 -9.87 12.65
N VAL A 148 8.94 -11.12 12.29
CA VAL A 148 7.68 -11.74 12.74
C VAL A 148 7.58 -11.82 14.26
N LYS A 149 8.69 -12.09 14.98
CA LYS A 149 8.70 -12.06 16.45
C LYS A 149 8.38 -10.68 17.03
N GLN A 150 8.79 -9.61 16.34
CA GLN A 150 8.50 -8.24 16.76
C GLN A 150 7.08 -7.84 16.39
N ILE A 151 6.69 -7.99 15.12
CA ILE A 151 5.45 -7.40 14.59
C ILE A 151 4.26 -8.36 14.51
N GLY A 152 4.48 -9.66 14.69
CA GLY A 152 3.47 -10.69 14.50
C GLY A 152 3.44 -11.19 13.05
N ASP A 153 2.78 -12.33 12.86
CA ASP A 153 2.61 -12.92 11.54
C ASP A 153 1.37 -12.34 10.81
N VAL A 154 1.17 -12.74 9.57
CA VAL A 154 0.05 -12.35 8.72
C VAL A 154 -1.27 -12.74 9.36
N ASP A 155 -2.19 -11.77 9.47
CA ASP A 155 -3.56 -12.01 9.91
C ASP A 155 -4.37 -12.68 8.79
N GLN A 156 -4.48 -14.00 8.89
CA GLN A 156 -5.11 -14.87 7.89
C GLN A 156 -6.57 -14.49 7.64
N SER A 157 -7.33 -14.18 8.70
CA SER A 157 -8.74 -13.79 8.56
C SER A 157 -8.89 -12.46 7.82
N LYS A 158 -8.00 -11.49 8.08
CA LYS A 158 -8.00 -10.22 7.32
C LYS A 158 -7.60 -10.43 5.87
N LEU A 159 -6.58 -11.25 5.64
CA LEU A 159 -6.10 -11.56 4.30
C LEU A 159 -7.21 -12.16 3.44
N GLU A 160 -7.92 -13.18 3.94
CA GLU A 160 -8.99 -13.83 3.18
C GLU A 160 -10.20 -12.92 2.99
N ARG A 161 -10.59 -12.12 3.99
CA ARG A 161 -11.63 -11.09 3.80
C ARG A 161 -11.28 -10.12 2.68
N ASN A 162 -10.03 -9.67 2.62
CA ASN A 162 -9.55 -8.76 1.59
C ASN A 162 -9.49 -9.42 0.21
N ARG A 163 -9.08 -10.69 0.13
CA ARG A 163 -9.14 -11.49 -1.10
C ARG A 163 -10.57 -11.55 -1.64
N VAL A 164 -11.52 -11.97 -0.80
CA VAL A 164 -12.94 -12.08 -1.17
C VAL A 164 -13.48 -10.75 -1.66
N TRP A 165 -13.25 -9.67 -0.90
CA TRP A 165 -13.71 -8.34 -1.29
C TRP A 165 -13.14 -7.94 -2.67
N ILE A 166 -11.85 -8.16 -2.93
CA ILE A 166 -11.26 -7.82 -4.23
C ILE A 166 -11.93 -8.62 -5.36
N LYS A 167 -12.07 -9.94 -5.22
CA LYS A 167 -12.69 -10.80 -6.24
C LYS A 167 -14.12 -10.38 -6.56
N GLU A 168 -14.92 -10.10 -5.52
CA GLU A 168 -16.32 -9.72 -5.68
C GLU A 168 -16.51 -8.35 -6.31
N ASN A 169 -15.54 -7.44 -6.22
CA ASN A 169 -15.80 -6.02 -6.42
C ASN A 169 -14.96 -5.35 -7.51
N ILE A 170 -13.73 -5.83 -7.78
CA ILE A 170 -12.79 -5.13 -8.66
C ILE A 170 -13.29 -4.99 -10.10
N PHE A 171 -14.06 -5.97 -10.59
CA PHE A 171 -14.61 -5.97 -11.95
C PHE A 171 -15.94 -5.22 -12.09
N GLN A 172 -16.48 -4.69 -10.98
CA GLN A 172 -17.76 -3.98 -10.95
C GLN A 172 -17.69 -2.68 -10.14
N LEU A 173 -16.52 -2.02 -10.13
CA LEU A 173 -16.29 -0.77 -9.38
C LEU A 173 -17.19 0.39 -9.82
N GLY A 174 -17.74 0.34 -11.04
CA GLY A 174 -18.69 1.32 -11.55
C GLY A 174 -19.93 1.50 -10.67
N LYS A 175 -20.33 0.49 -9.89
CA LYS A 175 -21.46 0.58 -8.94
C LYS A 175 -21.24 1.60 -7.80
N TRP A 176 -20.01 2.06 -7.61
CA TRP A 176 -19.64 3.10 -6.65
C TRP A 176 -19.13 4.37 -7.31
N ASN A 177 -19.48 4.61 -8.58
CA ASN A 177 -19.05 5.78 -9.35
C ASN A 177 -17.52 5.91 -9.46
N VAL A 178 -16.79 4.79 -9.38
CA VAL A 178 -15.35 4.79 -9.62
C VAL A 178 -15.10 4.84 -11.13
N SER A 179 -14.58 5.97 -11.60
CA SER A 179 -14.19 6.14 -12.99
C SER A 179 -12.76 5.62 -13.21
N LEU A 180 -12.63 4.64 -14.10
CA LEU A 180 -11.34 4.15 -14.59
C LEU A 180 -11.12 4.77 -15.96
N SER A 181 -9.98 5.43 -16.15
CA SER A 181 -9.61 6.03 -17.42
C SER A 181 -8.10 5.98 -17.63
N GLY A 182 -7.72 5.57 -18.84
CA GLY A 182 -6.32 5.56 -19.28
C GLY A 182 -5.49 4.39 -18.76
N LYS A 183 -4.17 4.55 -18.79
CA LYS A 183 -3.18 3.49 -18.51
C LYS A 183 -2.53 3.58 -17.13
N ASN A 184 -3.09 4.43 -16.26
CA ASN A 184 -2.56 4.65 -14.92
C ASN A 184 -2.94 3.52 -13.96
N TYR A 185 -2.53 3.63 -12.71
CA TYR A 185 -2.85 2.64 -11.70
C TYR A 185 -4.29 2.80 -11.18
N LEU A 186 -4.91 1.67 -10.89
CA LEU A 186 -5.96 1.53 -9.89
C LEU A 186 -5.28 1.04 -8.60
N LYS A 187 -5.51 1.76 -7.51
CA LYS A 187 -4.97 1.42 -6.19
C LYS A 187 -6.10 1.37 -5.17
N ILE A 188 -6.36 0.18 -4.66
CA ILE A 188 -7.40 -0.07 -3.67
C ILE A 188 -6.72 -0.23 -2.32
N PHE A 189 -7.19 0.51 -1.32
CA PHE A 189 -6.73 0.43 0.05
C PHE A 189 -7.87 -0.06 0.94
N LEU A 190 -7.69 -1.27 1.47
CA LEU A 190 -8.67 -2.01 2.25
C LEU A 190 -8.41 -1.72 3.72
N ARG A 191 -9.21 -0.83 4.31
CA ARG A 191 -8.95 -0.36 5.67
C ARG A 191 -9.56 -1.30 6.70
N MET A 192 -8.68 -1.81 7.55
CA MET A 192 -8.96 -2.00 8.97
C MET A 192 -8.25 -0.91 9.78
N MET A 193 -8.82 -0.52 10.93
CA MET A 193 -8.47 0.66 11.75
C MET A 193 -6.96 0.97 11.81
N LYS A 194 -6.60 2.27 11.69
CA LYS A 194 -5.25 2.88 11.77
C LYS A 194 -4.38 2.40 12.95
N LYS A 195 -4.97 1.73 13.94
CA LYS A 195 -4.35 1.35 15.21
C LYS A 195 -3.24 0.30 15.08
N PHE A 196 -3.24 -0.58 14.07
CA PHE A 196 -2.26 -1.67 14.04
C PHE A 196 -0.88 -1.32 13.45
N ILE A 197 -0.78 -0.34 12.55
CA ILE A 197 0.51 -0.05 11.88
C ILE A 197 1.44 0.79 12.78
N LEU A 198 0.90 1.56 13.74
CA LEU A 198 1.66 2.47 14.59
C LEU A 198 1.82 2.01 16.05
N GLN A 199 1.26 0.87 16.46
CA GLN A 199 1.33 0.45 17.87
C GLN A 199 2.69 -0.18 18.21
N LYS A 200 3.40 -0.78 17.25
CA LYS A 200 4.64 -1.54 17.54
C LYS A 200 5.96 -0.76 17.36
N ASN A 201 5.90 0.45 16.81
CA ASN A 201 7.04 1.37 16.79
C ASN A 201 7.12 2.25 18.06
N ARG A 202 6.21 2.06 19.02
CA ARG A 202 6.14 2.85 20.27
C ARG A 202 6.78 2.17 21.48
N ASP A 203 7.10 0.88 21.36
CA ASP A 203 7.66 0.07 22.45
C ASP A 203 9.14 -0.33 22.20
N MET A 204 9.82 0.32 21.24
CA MET A 204 11.28 0.27 21.03
C MET A 204 11.89 1.65 21.21
#